data_AF-A0A9X1XXH1-F1
#
_entry.id   AF-A0A9X1XXH1-F1
#
_cell.length_a   1.000
_cell.length_b   1.000
_cell.length_c   1.000
_cell.angle_alpha   90.00
_cell.angle_beta   90.00
_cell.angle_gamma   90.00
#
_symmetry.space_group_name_H-M   'P 1'
#
loop_
_entity.id
_entity.type
_entity.pdbx_description
1 polymer ?
#
loop_
_entity_poly.entity_id
_entity_poly.type
_entity_poly.pdbx_seq_one_letter_code
_entity_poly.pdbx_strand_id
1 'polypeptide(L)'
;MVYFLIALIVFLVDQGTKYWIATGLTIGEQIPVIGDFFIITSHRNRGAAFGILQDQRWFFIVVTTVVVVGIVWYLLKVRKQPNKLLPVALSLVLGGAIGNFLDRAVSGEVVDFLMFYFGTYTFPIFNVADSCIVVGVALIILDSLLETRREKQAAAHQEHEENV
;
A
#
# COMPACT_ATOMS: atom_id res chain seq x y z
N MET A 1 5.51 -7.96 -17.32
CA MET A 1 5.64 -6.52 -17.62
C MET A 1 4.43 -5.75 -17.15
N VAL A 2 3.20 -6.23 -17.40
CA VAL A 2 1.96 -5.60 -16.89
C VAL A 2 1.97 -5.28 -15.38
N TYR A 3 2.52 -6.15 -14.53
CA TYR A 3 2.57 -5.92 -13.07
C TYR A 3 3.49 -4.75 -12.67
N PHE A 4 4.64 -4.60 -13.32
CA PHE A 4 5.50 -3.43 -13.11
C PHE A 4 4.86 -2.15 -13.63
N LEU A 5 4.02 -2.24 -14.67
CA LEU A 5 3.22 -1.11 -15.12
C LEU A 5 2.16 -0.72 -14.09
N ILE A 6 1.52 -1.68 -13.41
CA ILE A 6 0.61 -1.39 -12.28
C ILE A 6 1.36 -0.66 -11.16
N ALA A 7 2.52 -1.16 -10.76
CA ALA A 7 3.34 -0.53 -9.73
C ALA A 7 3.78 0.90 -10.15
N LEU A 8 4.14 1.08 -11.42
CA LEU A 8 4.49 2.40 -11.97
C LEU A 8 3.30 3.36 -11.95
N ILE A 9 2.10 2.92 -12.34
CA ILE A 9 0.90 3.75 -12.29
C ILE A 9 0.59 4.17 -10.86
N VAL A 10 0.62 3.22 -9.91
CA VAL A 10 0.42 3.53 -8.48
C VAL A 10 1.43 4.58 -8.00
N PHE A 11 2.71 4.38 -8.31
CA PHE A 11 3.78 5.33 -7.97
C PHE A 11 3.53 6.72 -8.57
N LEU A 12 3.17 6.81 -9.85
CA LEU A 12 2.93 8.10 -10.52
C LEU A 12 1.70 8.82 -9.96
N VAL A 13 0.63 8.09 -9.64
CA VAL A 13 -0.57 8.67 -9.02
C VAL A 13 -0.25 9.18 -7.61
N ASP A 14 0.49 8.40 -6.81
CA ASP A 14 0.93 8.82 -5.47
C ASP A 14 1.78 10.09 -5.53
N GLN A 15 2.83 10.10 -6.36
CA GLN A 15 3.72 11.24 -6.46
C GLN A 15 3.03 12.47 -7.06
N GLY A 16 2.15 12.28 -8.05
CA GLY A 16 1.35 13.37 -8.63
C GLY A 16 0.41 14.01 -7.62
N THR A 17 -0.30 13.20 -6.83
CA THR A 17 -1.21 13.70 -5.78
C THR A 17 -0.45 14.39 -4.65
N LYS A 18 0.66 13.82 -4.17
CA LYS A 18 1.51 14.43 -3.16
C LYS A 18 2.12 15.75 -3.62
N TYR A 19 2.61 15.81 -4.86
CA TYR A 19 3.11 17.05 -5.45
C TYR A 19 2.03 18.12 -5.47
N TRP A 20 0.82 17.79 -5.95
CA TRP A 20 -0.31 18.71 -5.97
C TRP A 20 -0.61 19.28 -4.58
N ILE A 21 -0.68 18.43 -3.55
CA ILE A 21 -0.89 18.88 -2.17
C ILE A 21 0.26 19.74 -1.66
N ALA A 22 1.51 19.30 -1.88
CA ALA A 22 2.68 19.98 -1.35
C ALA A 22 2.90 21.38 -1.94
N THR A 23 2.46 21.61 -3.18
CA THR A 23 2.55 22.92 -3.84
C THR A 23 1.28 23.76 -3.73
N GLY A 24 0.12 23.12 -3.57
CA GLY A 24 -1.18 23.77 -3.62
C GLY A 24 -1.72 24.20 -2.25
N LEU A 25 -1.29 23.56 -1.16
CA LEU A 25 -1.81 23.82 0.18
C LEU A 25 -0.69 24.18 1.16
N THR A 26 -0.97 25.14 2.02
CA THR A 26 -0.15 25.40 3.21
C THR A 26 -0.29 24.26 4.22
N ILE A 27 0.76 23.99 5.01
CA ILE A 27 0.73 22.90 6.01
C ILE A 27 -0.39 23.18 7.02
N GLY A 28 -1.27 22.19 7.23
CA GLY A 28 -2.44 22.29 8.11
C GLY A 28 -3.69 22.93 7.49
N GLU A 29 -3.60 23.44 6.26
CA GLU A 29 -4.77 23.89 5.51
C GLU A 29 -5.74 22.74 5.28
N GLN A 30 -7.05 23.02 5.32
CA GLN A 30 -8.10 22.00 5.22
C GLN A 30 -9.11 22.39 4.15
N ILE A 31 -9.37 21.44 3.25
CA ILE A 31 -10.36 21.55 2.18
C ILE A 31 -11.41 20.45 2.44
N PRO A 32 -12.59 20.82 2.97
CA PRO A 32 -13.69 19.87 3.14
C PRO A 32 -14.15 19.31 1.80
N VAL A 33 -14.22 17.99 1.68
CA VAL A 33 -14.72 17.30 0.48
C VAL A 33 -16.11 16.74 0.72
N ILE A 34 -16.35 16.12 1.88
CA ILE A 34 -17.66 15.59 2.29
C ILE A 34 -17.94 16.05 3.72
N GLY A 35 -18.52 17.26 3.84
CA GLY A 35 -18.79 17.89 5.14
C GLY A 35 -17.58 17.81 6.07
N ASP A 36 -17.80 17.46 7.33
CA ASP A 36 -16.73 17.25 8.30
C ASP A 36 -16.13 15.83 8.24
N PHE A 37 -16.69 14.92 7.43
CA PHE A 37 -16.28 13.51 7.39
C PHE A 37 -14.99 13.27 6.60
N PHE A 38 -14.88 13.86 5.41
CA PHE A 38 -13.71 13.69 4.55
C PHE A 38 -13.13 15.06 4.18
N ILE A 39 -11.88 15.26 4.57
CA ILE A 39 -11.14 16.50 4.43
C ILE A 39 -9.81 16.20 3.74
N ILE A 40 -9.45 17.03 2.76
CA ILE A 40 -8.09 17.06 2.22
C ILE A 40 -7.29 18.06 3.04
N THR A 41 -6.15 17.65 3.58
CA THR A 41 -5.26 18.54 4.34
C THR A 41 -3.81 18.35 3.94
N SER A 42 -2.91 19.28 4.27
CA SER A 42 -1.47 19.13 4.02
C SER A 42 -0.77 18.76 5.33
N HIS A 43 -0.40 17.48 5.47
CA HIS A 43 0.35 16.96 6.62
C HIS A 43 1.72 16.43 6.20
N ARG A 44 2.70 16.47 7.12
CA ARG A 44 4.06 15.95 6.92
C ARG A 44 4.37 14.95 8.01
N ASN A 45 4.58 13.71 7.61
CA ASN A 45 4.75 12.59 8.52
C ASN A 45 6.21 12.11 8.53
N ARG A 46 6.86 12.23 9.70
CA ARG A 46 8.25 11.80 9.93
C ARG A 46 8.36 10.41 10.56
N GLY A 47 7.22 9.77 10.86
CA GLY A 47 7.15 8.45 11.44
C GLY A 47 6.47 7.43 10.51
N ALA A 48 5.88 6.42 11.15
CA ALA A 48 4.98 5.46 10.53
C ALA A 48 3.52 5.76 10.90
N ALA A 49 2.62 4.83 10.58
CA ALA A 49 1.23 4.87 11.00
C ALA A 49 1.09 5.16 12.51
N PHE A 50 0.06 5.91 12.89
CA PHE A 50 -0.20 6.34 14.27
C PHE A 50 0.93 7.16 14.92
N GLY A 51 1.88 7.65 14.13
CA GLY A 51 2.97 8.50 14.61
C GLY A 51 4.06 7.75 15.38
N ILE A 52 4.15 6.42 15.28
CA ILE A 52 5.25 5.65 15.90
C ILE A 52 6.56 5.86 15.12
N LEU A 53 7.70 5.63 15.78
CA LEU A 53 9.04 5.69 15.15
C LEU A 53 9.35 7.03 14.45
N GLN A 54 8.97 8.15 15.06
CA GLN A 54 9.31 9.49 14.55
C GLN A 54 10.82 9.67 14.36
N ASP A 55 11.19 10.38 13.31
CA ASP A 55 12.57 10.74 12.95
C ASP A 55 13.50 9.54 12.70
N GLN A 56 12.96 8.32 12.59
CA GLN A 56 13.71 7.09 12.27
C GLN A 56 13.86 6.91 10.75
N ARG A 57 14.26 7.98 10.04
CA ARG A 57 14.37 8.01 8.58
C ARG A 57 15.16 6.83 8.02
N TRP A 58 16.36 6.58 8.56
CA TRP A 58 17.25 5.51 8.09
C TRP A 58 16.67 4.11 8.32
N PHE A 59 15.96 3.90 9.43
CA PHE A 59 15.26 2.64 9.68
C PHE A 59 14.24 2.37 8.57
N PHE A 60 13.41 3.36 8.23
CA PHE A 60 12.44 3.21 7.14
C PHE A 60 13.10 2.97 5.79
N ILE A 61 14.16 3.71 5.46
CA ILE A 61 14.90 3.53 4.20
C ILE A 61 15.42 2.08 4.10
N VAL A 62 16.06 1.56 5.14
CA VAL A 62 16.63 0.20 5.13
C VAL A 62 15.52 -0.84 5.01
N VAL A 63 14.49 -0.77 5.87
CA VAL A 63 13.39 -1.73 5.88
C VAL A 63 12.64 -1.73 4.55
N THR A 64 12.28 -0.56 4.03
CA THR A 64 11.57 -0.45 2.76
C THR A 64 12.43 -0.93 1.59
N THR A 65 13.74 -0.71 1.61
CA THR A 65 14.66 -1.26 0.60
C THR A 65 14.61 -2.79 0.59
N VAL A 66 14.69 -3.42 1.77
CA VAL A 66 14.60 -4.89 1.91
C VAL A 66 13.25 -5.40 1.38
N VAL A 67 12.15 -4.75 1.76
CA VAL A 67 10.80 -5.12 1.32
C VAL A 67 10.66 -4.97 -0.19
N VAL A 68 11.10 -3.87 -0.79
CA VAL A 68 11.04 -3.63 -2.24
C VAL A 68 11.85 -4.69 -3.00
N VAL A 69 13.08 -4.98 -2.57
CA VAL A 69 13.90 -6.03 -3.18
C VAL A 69 13.22 -7.40 -3.09
N GLY A 70 12.67 -7.74 -1.91
CA GLY A 70 11.92 -8.98 -1.69
C GLY A 70 10.70 -9.10 -2.59
N ILE A 71 9.90 -8.02 -2.70
CA ILE A 71 8.71 -7.99 -3.56
C ILE A 71 9.10 -8.13 -5.03
N VAL A 72 10.13 -7.42 -5.51
CA VAL A 72 10.59 -7.53 -6.89
C VAL A 72 11.06 -8.95 -7.19
N TRP A 73 11.89 -9.54 -6.32
CA TRP A 73 12.35 -10.91 -6.46
C TRP A 73 11.19 -11.90 -6.52
N TYR A 74 10.24 -11.79 -5.59
CA TYR A 74 9.11 -12.71 -5.52
C TYR A 74 8.15 -12.53 -6.70
N LEU A 75 7.87 -11.29 -7.09
CA LEU A 75 7.04 -10.97 -8.25
C LEU A 75 7.63 -11.54 -9.54
N LEU A 76 8.95 -11.54 -9.72
CA LEU A 76 9.61 -12.17 -10.86
C LEU A 76 9.37 -13.69 -10.93
N LYS A 77 9.22 -14.35 -9.77
CA LYS A 77 8.91 -15.78 -9.65
C LYS A 77 7.43 -16.08 -9.94
N VAL A 78 6.51 -15.29 -9.37
CA VAL A 78 5.06 -15.59 -9.44
C VAL A 78 4.35 -14.98 -10.64
N ARG A 79 4.93 -14.00 -11.34
CA ARG A 79 4.27 -13.28 -12.47
C ARG A 79 3.74 -14.17 -13.60
N LYS A 80 4.29 -15.37 -13.78
CA LYS A 80 3.89 -16.32 -14.84
C LYS A 80 2.80 -17.31 -14.39
N GLN A 81 2.45 -17.34 -13.11
CA GLN A 81 1.44 -18.25 -12.59
C GLN A 81 0.05 -17.92 -13.17
N PRO A 82 -0.86 -18.92 -13.26
CA PRO A 82 -2.22 -18.71 -13.73
C PRO A 82 -3.01 -17.78 -12.81
N ASN A 83 -2.79 -17.88 -11.49
CA ASN A 83 -3.37 -16.97 -10.53
C ASN A 83 -2.77 -15.56 -10.64
N LYS A 84 -3.61 -14.57 -10.95
CA LYS A 84 -3.21 -13.18 -11.16
C LYS A 84 -3.35 -12.32 -9.91
N LEU A 85 -4.06 -12.80 -8.89
CA LEU A 85 -4.40 -12.01 -7.71
C LEU A 85 -3.14 -11.60 -6.92
N LEU A 86 -2.27 -12.56 -6.60
CA LEU A 86 -1.02 -12.29 -5.88
C LEU A 86 -0.07 -11.35 -6.64
N PRO A 87 0.25 -11.55 -7.94
CA PRO A 87 1.06 -10.59 -8.69
C PRO A 87 0.48 -9.16 -8.73
N VAL A 88 -0.84 -9.02 -8.84
CA VAL A 88 -1.50 -7.70 -8.78
C VAL A 88 -1.34 -7.09 -7.38
N ALA A 89 -1.59 -7.87 -6.33
CA ALA A 89 -1.47 -7.43 -4.95
C ALA A 89 -0.04 -6.95 -4.62
N LEU A 90 0.98 -7.73 -5.02
CA LEU A 90 2.39 -7.35 -4.88
C LEU A 90 2.73 -6.07 -5.64
N SER A 91 2.09 -5.82 -6.79
CA SER A 91 2.32 -4.60 -7.58
C SER A 91 1.78 -3.35 -6.89
N LEU A 92 0.63 -3.46 -6.22
CA LEU A 92 0.07 -2.37 -5.42
C LEU A 92 0.98 -2.02 -4.24
N VAL A 93 1.45 -3.03 -3.50
CA VAL A 93 2.40 -2.83 -2.39
C VAL A 93 3.71 -2.25 -2.90
N LEU A 94 4.23 -2.74 -4.03
CA LEU A 94 5.48 -2.24 -4.63
C LEU A 94 5.38 -0.76 -4.98
N GLY A 95 4.33 -0.36 -5.70
CA GLY A 95 4.13 1.04 -6.10
C GLY A 95 4.00 1.97 -4.90
N GLY A 96 3.19 1.58 -3.91
CA GLY A 96 3.02 2.37 -2.68
C GLY A 96 4.30 2.45 -1.85
N ALA A 97 5.01 1.33 -1.69
CA ALA A 97 6.27 1.29 -0.94
C ALA A 97 7.34 2.19 -1.58
N ILE A 98 7.46 2.19 -2.91
CA ILE A 98 8.39 3.06 -3.63
C ILE A 98 7.98 4.55 -3.50
N GLY A 99 6.69 4.88 -3.58
CA GLY A 99 6.22 6.26 -3.40
C GLY A 99 6.59 6.83 -2.04
N ASN A 100 6.25 6.11 -0.96
CA ASN A 100 6.62 6.49 0.40
C ASN A 100 8.12 6.44 0.70
N PHE A 101 8.87 5.59 -0.01
CA PHE A 101 10.33 5.56 0.07
C PHE A 101 10.95 6.82 -0.54
N LEU A 102 10.46 7.25 -1.70
CA LEU A 102 11.00 8.40 -2.42
C LEU A 102 10.88 9.68 -1.57
N ASP A 103 9.72 9.92 -0.98
CA ASP A 103 9.52 11.05 -0.07
C ASP A 103 10.56 11.04 1.08
N ARG A 104 10.67 9.90 1.78
CA ARG A 104 11.65 9.75 2.88
C ARG A 104 13.10 9.89 2.39
N ALA A 105 13.40 9.46 1.18
CA ALA A 105 14.73 9.59 0.61
C ALA A 105 15.06 11.04 0.23
N VAL A 106 14.09 11.82 -0.24
CA VAL A 106 14.29 13.19 -0.74
C VAL A 106 14.10 14.23 0.36
N SER A 107 12.94 14.26 1.01
CA SER A 107 12.57 15.27 2.02
C SER A 107 12.76 14.79 3.45
N GLY A 108 12.82 13.47 3.68
CA GLY A 108 12.89 12.89 5.03
C GLY A 108 11.53 12.75 5.72
N GLU A 109 10.45 13.10 5.05
CA GLU A 109 9.08 13.06 5.56
C GLU A 109 8.10 12.71 4.43
N VAL A 110 6.99 12.07 4.76
CA VAL A 110 5.95 11.68 3.80
C VAL A 110 4.87 12.75 3.76
N VAL A 111 4.38 13.04 2.55
CA VAL A 111 3.23 13.93 2.36
C VAL A 111 1.93 13.13 2.54
N ASP A 112 1.20 13.41 3.62
CA ASP A 112 -0.09 12.80 3.93
C ASP A 112 -1.21 13.84 3.79
N PHE A 113 -2.37 13.41 3.32
CA PHE A 113 -3.43 14.37 2.97
C PHE A 113 -4.87 13.88 3.03
N LEU A 114 -5.10 12.58 3.11
CA LEU A 114 -6.44 12.02 3.25
C LEU A 114 -6.81 11.96 4.73
N MET A 115 -7.67 12.88 5.18
CA MET A 115 -8.13 12.96 6.56
C MET A 115 -9.60 12.55 6.66
N PHE A 116 -9.87 11.55 7.50
CA PHE A 116 -11.23 11.06 7.76
C PHE A 116 -11.58 11.24 9.23
N TYR A 117 -12.77 11.78 9.48
CA TYR A 117 -13.25 12.11 10.81
C TYR A 117 -14.55 11.36 11.13
N PHE A 118 -14.55 10.66 12.26
CA PHE A 118 -15.65 9.84 12.76
C PHE A 118 -16.12 10.38 14.13
N GLY A 119 -16.90 11.46 14.10
CA GLY A 119 -17.55 12.03 15.30
C GLY A 119 -16.60 12.79 16.22
N THR A 120 -15.80 12.09 17.03
CA THR A 120 -14.73 12.67 17.87
C THR A 120 -13.36 12.06 17.56
N TYR A 121 -13.33 11.04 16.71
CA TYR A 121 -12.13 10.31 16.36
C TYR A 121 -11.63 10.74 14.98
N THR A 122 -10.36 11.12 14.89
CA THR A 122 -9.68 11.37 13.62
C THR A 122 -8.86 10.14 13.27
N PHE A 123 -9.15 9.51 12.13
CA PHE A 123 -8.30 8.44 11.62
C PHE A 123 -6.95 9.03 11.19
N PRO A 124 -5.81 8.33 11.39
CA PRO A 124 -4.50 8.84 10.99
C PRO A 124 -4.51 9.29 9.54
N ILE A 125 -3.99 10.49 9.26
CA ILE A 125 -3.95 11.03 7.91
C ILE A 125 -3.02 10.16 7.07
N PHE A 126 -3.45 9.79 5.86
CA PHE A 126 -2.70 8.89 4.97
C PHE A 126 -2.70 9.40 3.53
N ASN A 127 -2.07 8.65 2.62
CA ASN A 127 -1.99 9.01 1.21
C ASN A 127 -2.38 7.84 0.27
N VAL A 128 -2.20 8.04 -1.03
CA VAL A 128 -2.51 7.01 -2.04
C VAL A 128 -1.58 5.81 -1.91
N ALA A 129 -0.28 6.00 -1.68
CA ALA A 129 0.65 4.91 -1.42
C ALA A 129 0.20 4.02 -0.25
N ASP A 130 -0.22 4.59 0.88
CA ASP A 130 -0.71 3.83 2.04
C ASP A 130 -1.97 3.03 1.69
N SER A 131 -2.89 3.65 0.96
CA SER A 131 -4.11 2.98 0.48
C SER A 131 -3.79 1.76 -0.38
N CYS A 132 -2.85 1.90 -1.32
CA CYS A 132 -2.41 0.79 -2.18
C CYS A 132 -1.68 -0.30 -1.39
N ILE A 133 -0.89 0.06 -0.38
CA ILE A 133 -0.25 -0.92 0.51
C ILE A 133 -1.31 -1.72 1.28
N VAL A 134 -2.30 -1.05 1.90
CA VAL A 134 -3.36 -1.72 2.67
C VAL A 134 -4.18 -2.64 1.77
N VAL A 135 -4.63 -2.16 0.61
CA VAL A 135 -5.38 -2.98 -0.35
C VAL A 135 -4.52 -4.14 -0.85
N GLY A 136 -3.25 -3.90 -1.19
CA GLY A 136 -2.34 -4.96 -1.62
C GLY A 136 -2.13 -6.04 -0.57
N VAL A 137 -1.92 -5.67 0.70
CA VAL A 137 -1.80 -6.64 1.80
C VAL A 137 -3.10 -7.41 2.00
N ALA A 138 -4.27 -6.75 1.96
CA ALA A 138 -5.56 -7.41 2.06
C ALA A 138 -5.77 -8.45 0.94
N LEU A 139 -5.34 -8.13 -0.28
CA LEU A 139 -5.40 -9.07 -1.42
C LEU A 139 -4.42 -10.24 -1.28
N ILE A 140 -3.22 -10.02 -0.72
CA ILE A 140 -2.27 -11.11 -0.41
C ILE A 140 -2.90 -12.09 0.60
N ILE A 141 -3.50 -11.56 1.67
CA ILE A 141 -4.19 -12.37 2.68
C ILE A 141 -5.35 -13.14 2.05
N LEU A 142 -6.17 -12.47 1.23
CA LEU A 142 -7.28 -13.10 0.53
C LEU A 142 -6.81 -14.24 -0.37
N ASP A 143 -5.73 -14.03 -1.14
CA ASP A 143 -5.17 -15.06 -2.03
C ASP A 143 -4.73 -16.30 -1.25
N SER A 144 -4.03 -16.11 -0.13
CA SER A 144 -3.58 -17.20 0.75
C SER A 144 -4.75 -17.99 1.33
N LEU A 145 -5.84 -17.32 1.73
CA LEU A 145 -7.05 -17.98 2.23
C LEU A 145 -7.77 -18.77 1.13
N LEU A 146 -7.79 -18.25 -0.10
CA LEU A 146 -8.38 -18.95 -1.25
C LEU A 146 -7.56 -20.16 -1.67
N GLU A 147 -6.23 -20.07 -1.66
CA GLU A 147 -5.33 -21.18 -1.96
C GLU A 147 -5.52 -22.32 -0.97
N THR A 148 -5.53 -22.03 0.33
CA THR A 148 -5.81 -23.01 1.39
C THR A 148 -7.15 -23.74 1.18
N ARG A 149 -8.18 -23.03 0.71
CA ARG A 149 -9.49 -23.64 0.43
C ARG A 149 -9.45 -24.56 -0.78
N ARG A 150 -8.73 -24.19 -1.85
CA ARG A 150 -8.57 -25.02 -3.05
C ARG A 150 -7.83 -26.31 -2.74
N GLU A 151 -6.78 -26.24 -1.92
CA GLU A 151 -6.03 -27.42 -1.47
C GLU A 151 -6.91 -28.39 -0.68
N LYS A 152 -7.71 -27.88 0.27
CA LYS A 152 -8.67 -28.70 1.04
C LYS A 152 -9.74 -29.35 0.16
N GLN A 153 -10.26 -28.63 -0.84
CA GLN A 153 -11.23 -29.17 -1.79
C GLN A 153 -10.64 -30.27 -2.67
N ALA A 154 -9.40 -30.08 -3.14
CA ALA A 154 -8.70 -31.08 -3.93
C ALA A 154 -8.44 -32.36 -3.13
N ALA A 155 -8.01 -32.24 -1.87
CA ALA A 155 -7.80 -33.38 -0.98
C ALA A 155 -9.11 -34.14 -0.70
N ALA A 156 -10.21 -33.43 -0.41
CA ALA A 156 -11.52 -34.05 -0.18
C ALA A 156 -12.07 -34.76 -1.42
N HIS A 157 -11.76 -34.25 -2.63
CA HIS A 157 -12.16 -34.90 -3.87
C HIS A 157 -11.38 -36.20 -4.12
N GLN A 158 -10.07 -36.19 -3.86
CA GLN A 158 -9.21 -37.38 -3.93
C GLN A 158 -9.65 -38.47 -2.94
N GLU A 159 -9.95 -38.10 -1.69
CA GLU A 159 -10.49 -39.05 -0.70
C GLU A 159 -11.84 -39.63 -1.12
N HIS A 160 -12.68 -38.88 -1.84
CA HIS A 160 -13.96 -39.40 -2.34
C HIS A 160 -13.76 -40.37 -3.51
N GLU A 161 -12.84 -40.09 -4.43
CA GLU A 161 -12.51 -40.99 -5.55
C GLU A 161 -11.84 -42.29 -5.09
N GLU A 162 -11.02 -42.28 -4.03
CA GLU A 162 -10.39 -43.51 -3.50
C GLU A 162 -11.37 -44.43 -2.75
N ASN A 163 -12.51 -43.91 -2.29
CA ASN A 163 -13.49 -44.63 -1.48
C ASN A 163 -14.74 -45.11 -2.26
N VAL A 164 -14.78 -44.92 -3.58
CA VAL A 164 -15.86 -45.36 -4.50
C VAL A 164 -15.32 -46.40 -5.47
#